data_AF-X0UTW9-F1
#
_entry.id   AF-X0UTW9-F1
#
_cell.length_a   1.000
_cell.length_b   1.000
_cell.length_c   1.000
_cell.angle_alpha   90.00
_cell.angle_beta   90.00
_cell.angle_gamma   90.00
#
_symmetry.space_group_name_H-M   'P 1'
#
loop_
_entity.id
_entity.type
_entity.pdbx_description
1 polymer ?
#
loop_
_entity_poly.entity_id
_entity_poly.type
_entity_poly.pdbx_seq_one_letter_code
_entity_poly.pdbx_strand_id
1 'polypeptide(L)'
;MTGSAWPGAWLPARRPRWLWGKYHRAIEAADADICVAQGDYHFVLLTLLGDVTAAYVELRTFQERIEVANRNVEVQQRTLRLVQERNRVGLTKPLDSAQAKSNLHSTKATIPALEINLQQAENRLCVLLGETCSHLRALPTRWGLR
;
A
#
# COMPACT_ATOMS: atom_id res chain seq x y z
N MET A 1 -22.92 75.73 -53.41
CA MET A 1 -23.96 74.71 -53.63
C MET A 1 -23.26 73.34 -53.65
N THR A 2 -22.65 72.85 -52.58
CA THR A 2 -23.23 72.16 -51.40
C THR A 2 -24.25 71.08 -51.76
N GLY A 3 -23.78 69.83 -51.84
CA GLY A 3 -24.59 68.61 -51.78
C GLY A 3 -23.85 67.60 -50.91
N SER A 4 -24.23 67.53 -49.63
CA SER A 4 -23.59 66.79 -48.53
C SER A 4 -23.87 65.28 -48.58
N ALA A 5 -22.80 64.47 -48.55
CA ALA A 5 -22.88 63.05 -48.21
C ALA A 5 -23.16 62.90 -46.71
N TRP A 6 -24.10 62.00 -46.35
CA TRP A 6 -24.73 61.89 -45.05
C TRP A 6 -23.82 61.37 -43.91
N PRO A 7 -24.03 61.81 -42.65
CA PRO A 7 -23.38 61.26 -41.47
C PRO A 7 -24.08 59.96 -41.02
N GLY A 8 -23.45 58.80 -41.17
CA GLY A 8 -24.02 57.54 -40.67
C GLY A 8 -23.59 56.25 -41.37
N ALA A 9 -22.33 56.12 -41.79
CA ALA A 9 -21.82 54.87 -42.33
C ALA A 9 -21.51 53.88 -41.18
N TRP A 10 -22.51 53.10 -40.77
CA TRP A 10 -22.34 51.96 -39.85
C TRP A 10 -21.55 50.86 -40.55
N LEU A 11 -20.21 50.93 -40.53
CA LEU A 11 -19.38 49.80 -40.93
C LEU A 11 -19.69 48.63 -39.98
N PRO A 12 -20.16 47.46 -40.47
CA PRO A 12 -20.26 46.30 -39.60
C PRO A 12 -18.85 46.01 -39.09
N ALA A 13 -18.69 45.99 -37.76
CA ALA A 13 -17.42 45.74 -37.11
C ALA A 13 -16.84 44.41 -37.63
N ARG A 14 -15.89 44.48 -38.57
CA ARG A 14 -15.14 43.29 -39.00
C ARG A 14 -14.27 42.89 -37.82
N ARG A 15 -14.64 41.79 -37.17
CA ARG A 15 -13.87 41.27 -36.03
C ARG A 15 -12.42 40.97 -36.48
N PRO A 16 -11.40 41.38 -35.73
CA PRO A 16 -10.01 41.16 -36.11
C PRO A 16 -9.68 39.66 -36.22
N ARG A 17 -8.85 39.26 -37.20
CA ARG A 17 -8.46 37.85 -37.41
C ARG A 17 -7.73 37.23 -36.21
N TRP A 18 -6.99 38.02 -35.43
CA TRP A 18 -6.29 37.57 -34.23
C TRP A 18 -7.24 37.16 -33.08
N LEU A 19 -8.48 37.65 -33.07
CA LEU A 19 -9.50 37.26 -32.09
C LEU A 19 -9.86 35.77 -32.26
N TRP A 20 -10.10 35.34 -33.50
CA TRP A 20 -10.44 33.95 -33.84
C TRP A 20 -9.31 32.98 -33.50
N GLY A 21 -8.05 33.37 -33.75
CA GLY A 21 -6.88 32.59 -33.33
C GLY A 21 -6.67 32.53 -31.80
N LYS A 22 -7.21 33.48 -31.03
CA LYS A 22 -7.24 33.43 -29.56
C LYS A 22 -8.31 32.46 -29.06
N TYR A 23 -9.52 32.49 -29.65
CA TYR A 23 -10.58 31.54 -29.30
C TYR A 23 -10.22 30.10 -29.67
N HIS A 24 -9.63 29.89 -30.85
CA HIS A 24 -9.18 28.57 -31.27
C HIS A 24 -8.14 28.00 -30.29
N ARG A 25 -7.10 28.78 -29.96
CA ARG A 25 -6.10 28.38 -28.95
C ARG A 25 -6.69 28.18 -27.56
N ALA A 26 -7.73 28.93 -27.18
CA ALA A 26 -8.41 28.75 -25.90
C ALA A 26 -9.20 27.43 -25.85
N ILE A 27 -9.80 27.02 -26.96
CA ILE A 27 -10.49 25.73 -27.09
C ILE A 27 -9.47 24.58 -27.08
N GLU A 28 -8.38 24.68 -27.87
CA GLU A 28 -7.29 23.69 -27.86
C GLU A 28 -6.68 23.52 -26.47
N ALA A 29 -6.51 24.62 -25.72
CA ALA A 29 -6.04 24.56 -24.34
C ALA A 29 -7.05 23.85 -23.42
N ALA A 30 -8.35 24.16 -23.54
CA ALA A 30 -9.38 23.50 -22.75
C ALA A 30 -9.49 21.99 -23.05
N ASP A 31 -9.32 21.58 -24.31
CA ASP A 31 -9.27 20.17 -24.70
C ASP A 31 -8.03 19.46 -24.12
N ALA A 32 -6.87 20.14 -24.15
CA ALA A 32 -5.65 19.63 -23.54
C ALA A 32 -5.80 19.48 -22.01
N ASP A 33 -6.45 20.43 -21.34
CA ASP A 33 -6.72 20.38 -19.89
C ASP A 33 -7.60 19.16 -19.52
N ILE A 34 -8.61 18.84 -20.35
CA ILE A 34 -9.43 17.63 -20.16
C ILE A 34 -8.58 16.36 -20.30
N CYS A 35 -7.71 16.30 -21.30
CA CYS A 35 -6.82 15.15 -21.50
C CYS A 35 -5.86 14.97 -20.31
N VAL A 36 -5.31 16.07 -19.78
CA VAL A 36 -4.46 16.05 -18.58
C VAL A 36 -5.25 15.55 -17.38
N ALA A 37 -6.46 16.07 -17.14
CA ALA A 37 -7.31 15.65 -16.03
C ALA A 37 -7.66 14.15 -16.08
N GLN A 38 -7.89 13.60 -17.27
CA GLN A 38 -8.10 12.16 -17.46
C GLN A 38 -6.83 11.35 -17.17
N GLY A 39 -5.67 11.84 -17.61
CA GLY A 39 -4.38 11.23 -17.32
C GLY A 39 -4.10 11.18 -15.82
N ASP A 40 -4.28 12.31 -15.13
CA ASP A 40 -4.09 12.43 -13.68
C ASP A 40 -5.01 11.49 -12.90
N TYR A 41 -6.28 11.37 -13.33
CA TYR A 41 -7.22 10.42 -12.72
C TYR A 41 -6.73 8.97 -12.81
N HIS A 42 -6.33 8.52 -14.01
CA HIS A 42 -5.82 7.16 -14.19
C HIS A 42 -4.51 6.92 -13.43
N PHE A 43 -3.63 7.93 -13.39
CA PHE A 43 -2.38 7.86 -12.65
C PHE A 43 -2.62 7.66 -11.16
N VAL A 44 -3.53 8.44 -10.56
CA VAL A 44 -3.91 8.31 -9.15
C VAL A 44 -4.50 6.92 -8.87
N LEU A 45 -5.39 6.43 -9.75
CA LEU A 45 -6.00 5.11 -9.59
C LEU A 45 -4.96 3.98 -9.65
N LEU A 46 -4.04 4.04 -10.61
CA LEU A 46 -2.97 3.04 -10.76
C LEU A 46 -2.02 3.07 -9.55
N THR A 47 -1.67 4.26 -9.08
CA THR A 47 -0.82 4.44 -7.90
C THR A 47 -1.48 3.85 -6.66
N LEU A 48 -2.77 4.15 -6.43
CA LEU A 48 -3.54 3.60 -5.32
C LEU A 48 -3.61 2.07 -5.38
N LEU A 49 -3.89 1.51 -6.55
CA LEU A 49 -3.93 0.05 -6.73
C LEU A 49 -2.57 -0.60 -6.45
N GLY A 50 -1.48 0.04 -6.90
CA GLY A 50 -0.11 -0.37 -6.61
C GLY A 50 0.19 -0.37 -5.11
N ASP A 51 -0.18 0.70 -4.41
CA ASP A 51 0.00 0.84 -2.97
C ASP A 51 -0.79 -0.21 -2.18
N VAL A 52 -2.05 -0.45 -2.55
CA VAL A 52 -2.90 -1.49 -1.93
C VAL A 52 -2.30 -2.88 -2.14
N THR A 53 -1.85 -3.17 -3.36
CA THR A 53 -1.24 -4.47 -3.69
C THR A 53 0.05 -4.69 -2.90
N ALA A 54 0.91 -3.68 -2.82
CA ALA A 54 2.16 -3.74 -2.07
C ALA A 54 1.90 -3.98 -0.57
N ALA A 55 0.98 -3.22 0.03
CA ALA A 55 0.61 -3.37 1.43
C ALA A 55 0.01 -4.76 1.73
N TYR A 56 -0.81 -5.31 0.81
CA TYR A 56 -1.37 -6.65 0.96
C TYR A 56 -0.30 -7.75 0.91
N VAL A 57 0.63 -7.68 -0.06
CA VAL A 57 1.73 -8.64 -0.17
C VAL A 57 2.63 -8.59 1.06
N GLU A 58 2.91 -7.39 1.57
CA GLU A 58 3.69 -7.20 2.78
C GLU A 58 3.01 -7.84 4.01
N LEU A 59 1.71 -7.61 4.17
CA LEU A 59 0.90 -8.24 5.22
C LEU A 59 0.95 -9.78 5.15
N ARG A 60 0.71 -10.37 3.96
CA ARG A 60 0.77 -11.83 3.77
C ARG A 60 2.16 -12.39 4.05
N THR A 61 3.19 -11.64 3.69
CA THR A 61 4.58 -12.03 3.95
C THR A 61 4.87 -12.09 5.46
N PHE A 62 4.39 -11.12 6.24
CA PHE A 62 4.57 -11.17 7.69
C PHE A 62 3.78 -12.28 8.36
N GLN A 63 2.55 -12.56 7.89
CA GLN A 63 1.76 -13.70 8.36
C GLN A 63 2.50 -15.02 8.18
N GLU A 64 3.02 -15.29 6.97
CA GLU A 64 3.78 -16.51 6.70
C GLU A 64 5.05 -16.60 7.56
N ARG A 65 5.76 -15.48 7.73
CA ARG A 65 6.97 -15.43 8.59
C ARG A 65 6.65 -15.78 10.04
N ILE A 66 5.51 -15.31 10.57
CA ILE A 66 5.05 -15.65 11.92
C ILE A 66 4.72 -17.14 11.99
N GLU A 67 4.03 -17.69 11.00
CA GLU A 67 3.69 -19.12 10.96
C GLU A 67 4.95 -20.00 10.93
N VAL A 68 5.94 -19.64 10.10
CA VAL A 68 7.24 -20.33 10.04
C VAL A 68 8.00 -20.21 11.37
N ALA A 69 8.01 -19.03 11.99
CA ALA A 69 8.66 -18.84 13.30
C ALA A 69 7.99 -19.70 14.39
N ASN A 70 6.66 -19.78 14.40
CA ASN A 70 5.91 -20.63 15.32
C ASN A 70 6.21 -22.13 15.10
N ARG A 71 6.24 -22.58 13.84
CA ARG A 71 6.64 -23.96 13.50
C ARG A 71 8.06 -24.27 13.97
N ASN A 72 8.99 -23.33 13.81
CA ASN A 72 10.37 -23.48 14.32
C ASN A 72 10.41 -23.58 15.84
N VAL A 73 9.63 -22.76 16.56
CA VAL A 73 9.51 -22.82 18.01
C VAL A 73 9.00 -24.19 18.46
N GLU A 74 7.98 -24.76 17.79
CA GLU A 74 7.49 -26.10 18.14
C GLU A 74 8.54 -27.20 17.96
N VAL A 75 9.30 -27.15 16.86
CA VAL A 75 10.39 -28.09 16.60
C VAL A 75 11.48 -27.94 17.66
N GLN A 76 11.92 -26.72 17.95
CA GLN A 76 12.94 -26.46 18.97
C GLN A 76 12.47 -26.85 20.37
N GLN A 77 11.18 -26.68 20.68
CA GLN A 77 10.58 -27.12 21.95
C GLN A 77 10.59 -28.66 22.06
N ARG A 78 10.33 -29.39 20.97
CA ARG A 78 10.48 -30.85 20.92
C ARG A 78 11.93 -31.28 21.14
N THR A 79 12.88 -30.62 20.49
CA THR A 79 14.32 -30.89 20.66
C THR A 79 14.79 -30.63 22.09
N LEU A 80 14.37 -29.51 22.70
CA LEU A 80 14.71 -29.19 24.08
C LEU A 80 14.19 -30.26 25.04
N ARG A 81 12.94 -30.74 24.87
CA ARG A 81 12.39 -31.84 25.67
C ARG A 81 13.24 -33.10 25.53
N LEU A 82 13.59 -33.51 24.31
CA LEU A 82 14.42 -34.71 24.07
C LEU A 82 15.80 -34.61 24.73
N VAL A 83 16.45 -33.45 24.64
CA VAL A 83 17.76 -33.21 25.25
C VAL A 83 17.65 -33.20 26.78
N GLN A 84 16.59 -32.62 27.34
CA GLN A 84 16.33 -32.63 28.78
C GLN A 84 16.12 -34.04 29.32
N GLU A 85 15.33 -34.87 28.63
CA GLU A 85 15.13 -36.27 29.05
C GLU A 85 16.44 -37.06 28.98
N ARG A 86 17.24 -36.90 27.92
CA ARG A 86 18.57 -37.55 27.81
C ARG A 86 19.55 -37.09 28.89
N ASN A 87 19.50 -35.82 29.26
CA ASN A 87 20.33 -35.28 30.33
C ASN A 87 19.97 -35.90 31.70
N ARG A 88 18.67 -36.07 31.99
CA ARG A 88 18.20 -36.68 33.24
C ARG A 88 18.72 -38.10 33.45
N VAL A 89 18.88 -38.86 32.37
CA VAL A 89 19.44 -40.22 32.41
C VAL A 89 20.96 -40.26 32.22
N GLY A 90 21.64 -39.10 32.28
CA GLY A 90 23.11 -38.99 32.19
C GLY A 90 23.70 -39.20 30.79
N LEU A 91 22.87 -39.25 29.75
CA LEU A 91 23.29 -39.54 28.37
C LEU A 91 23.70 -38.28 27.58
N THR A 92 23.64 -37.08 28.16
CA THR A 92 23.92 -35.80 27.45
C THR A 92 24.43 -34.74 28.42
N LYS A 93 25.25 -33.79 27.95
CA LYS A 93 25.87 -32.76 28.79
C LYS A 93 24.87 -31.64 29.15
N PRO A 94 24.99 -31.00 30.33
CA PRO A 94 24.21 -29.80 30.70
C PRO A 94 24.32 -28.66 29.68
N LEU A 95 25.48 -28.53 29.03
CA LEU A 95 25.72 -27.52 27.99
C LEU A 95 24.77 -27.65 26.79
N ASP A 96 24.45 -28.88 26.38
CA ASP A 96 23.59 -29.12 25.20
C ASP A 96 22.14 -28.68 25.47
N SER A 97 21.67 -28.86 26.70
CA SER A 97 20.37 -28.35 27.19
C SER A 97 20.33 -26.83 27.21
N ALA A 98 21.39 -26.19 27.73
CA ALA A 98 21.50 -24.74 27.77
C ALA A 98 21.53 -24.15 26.35
N GLN A 99 22.27 -24.78 25.42
CA GLN A 99 22.32 -24.36 24.02
C GLN A 99 20.96 -24.49 23.33
N ALA A 100 20.28 -25.63 23.49
CA ALA A 100 18.94 -25.84 22.92
C ALA A 100 17.92 -24.82 23.47
N LYS A 101 18.01 -24.50 24.77
CA LYS A 101 17.17 -23.48 25.41
C LYS A 101 17.47 -22.08 24.87
N SER A 102 18.74 -21.73 24.69
CA SER A 102 19.16 -20.46 24.10
C SER A 102 18.59 -20.27 22.68
N ASN A 103 18.72 -21.30 21.83
CA ASN A 103 18.20 -21.27 20.46
C ASN A 103 16.66 -21.09 20.42
N LEU A 104 15.94 -21.77 21.32
CA LEU A 104 14.50 -21.62 21.48
C LEU A 104 14.10 -20.19 21.87
N HIS A 105 14.78 -19.61 22.85
CA HIS A 105 14.49 -18.24 23.29
C HIS A 105 14.84 -17.21 22.22
N SER A 106 15.94 -17.41 21.50
CA SER A 106 16.32 -16.54 20.37
C SER A 106 15.23 -16.53 19.29
N THR A 107 14.69 -17.69 18.94
CA THR A 107 13.60 -17.78 17.94
C THR A 107 12.28 -17.20 18.47
N LYS A 108 11.95 -17.42 19.75
CA LYS A 108 10.77 -16.80 20.35
C LYS A 108 10.88 -15.27 20.39
N ALA A 109 12.08 -14.73 20.57
CA ALA A 109 12.32 -13.30 20.61
C ALA A 109 12.12 -12.62 19.24
N THR A 110 12.15 -13.35 18.12
CA THR A 110 11.87 -12.76 16.80
C THR A 110 10.38 -12.60 16.51
N ILE A 111 9.50 -13.37 17.17
CA ILE A 111 8.06 -13.35 16.91
C ILE A 111 7.43 -11.97 17.19
N PRO A 112 7.67 -11.31 18.35
CA PRO A 112 7.06 -10.01 18.64
C PRO A 112 7.41 -8.93 17.60
N ALA A 113 8.65 -8.95 17.09
CA ALA A 113 9.06 -8.03 16.04
C ALA A 113 8.29 -8.27 14.74
N LEU A 114 8.02 -9.53 14.37
CA LEU A 114 7.20 -9.87 13.21
C LEU A 114 5.73 -9.45 13.40
N GLU A 115 5.17 -9.61 14.61
CA GLU A 115 3.81 -9.18 14.94
C GLU A 115 3.64 -7.67 14.84
N ILE A 116 4.62 -6.89 15.30
CA ILE A 116 4.61 -5.42 15.16
C ILE A 116 4.61 -5.03 13.68
N ASN A 117 5.44 -5.67 12.86
CA ASN A 117 5.49 -5.40 11.42
C ASN A 117 4.18 -5.79 10.72
N LEU A 118 3.59 -6.93 11.09
CA LEU A 118 2.26 -7.33 10.61
C LEU A 118 1.23 -6.23 10.92
N GLN A 119 1.24 -5.71 12.15
CA GLN A 119 0.31 -4.66 12.55
C GLN A 119 0.49 -3.36 11.76
N GLN A 120 1.73 -3.01 11.44
CA GLN A 120 2.03 -1.85 10.61
C GLN A 120 1.51 -2.02 9.18
N ALA A 121 1.70 -3.21 8.58
CA ALA A 121 1.19 -3.54 7.26
C ALA A 121 -0.36 -3.52 7.23
N GLU A 122 -1.02 -4.05 8.27
CA GLU A 122 -2.47 -3.94 8.44
C GLU A 122 -2.93 -2.48 8.48
N ASN A 123 -2.31 -1.66 9.33
CA ASN A 123 -2.67 -0.25 9.47
C ASN A 123 -2.53 0.51 8.15
N ARG A 124 -1.47 0.22 7.37
CA ARG A 124 -1.27 0.80 6.05
C ARG A 124 -2.41 0.45 5.09
N LEU A 125 -2.82 -0.82 5.07
CA LEU A 125 -3.94 -1.27 4.24
C LEU A 125 -5.26 -0.60 4.63
N CYS A 126 -5.50 -0.39 5.93
CA CYS A 126 -6.69 0.32 6.41
C CYS A 126 -6.77 1.74 5.87
N VAL A 127 -5.66 2.48 5.94
CA VAL A 127 -5.58 3.86 5.47
C VAL A 127 -5.82 3.94 3.96
N LEU A 128 -5.25 3.02 3.19
CA LEU A 128 -5.42 2.98 1.73
C LEU A 128 -6.86 2.61 1.31
N LEU A 129 -7.54 1.77 2.09
CA LEU A 129 -8.93 1.37 1.85
C LEU A 129 -9.95 2.37 2.39
N GLY A 130 -9.53 3.37 3.17
CA GLY A 130 -10.42 4.31 3.84
C GLY A 130 -11.28 3.66 4.94
N GLU A 131 -10.87 2.50 5.44
CA GLU A 131 -11.61 1.69 6.42
C GLU A 131 -10.97 1.77 7.81
N THR A 132 -11.77 1.50 8.84
CA THR A 132 -11.25 1.43 10.21
C THR A 132 -10.51 0.12 10.47
N CYS A 133 -9.33 0.18 11.12
CA CYS A 133 -8.51 -0.99 11.40
C CYS A 133 -9.22 -2.05 12.26
N SER A 134 -10.14 -1.62 13.12
CA SER A 134 -11.03 -2.52 13.88
C SER A 134 -11.90 -3.40 12.99
N HIS A 135 -12.32 -2.93 11.82
CA HIS A 135 -13.17 -3.68 10.89
C HIS A 135 -12.39 -4.78 10.16
N LEU A 136 -11.19 -4.50 9.65
CA LEU A 136 -10.35 -5.52 9.00
C LEU A 136 -9.96 -6.64 9.96
N ARG A 137 -9.68 -6.33 11.24
CA ARG A 137 -9.37 -7.33 12.27
C ARG A 137 -10.57 -8.20 12.67
N ALA A 138 -11.79 -7.69 12.46
CA ALA A 138 -13.04 -8.37 12.79
C ALA A 138 -13.56 -9.29 11.66
N LEU A 139 -12.96 -9.27 10.47
CA LEU A 139 -13.40 -10.10 9.35
C LEU A 139 -13.21 -11.60 9.67
N PRO A 140 -14.27 -12.43 9.56
CA PRO A 140 -14.20 -13.84 9.89
C PRO A 140 -13.29 -14.61 8.92
N THR A 141 -12.72 -15.70 9.45
CA THR A 141 -11.72 -16.62 8.87
C THR A 141 -11.97 -17.15 7.45
N ARG A 142 -13.16 -16.93 6.88
CA ARG A 142 -13.51 -17.36 5.52
C ARG A 142 -12.68 -16.70 4.40
N TRP A 143 -11.97 -15.61 4.70
CA TRP A 143 -11.10 -14.90 3.74
C TRP A 143 -9.59 -15.11 4.00
N GLY A 144 -9.21 -16.02 4.89
CA GLY A 144 -7.80 -16.44 5.06
C GLY A 144 -6.84 -15.36 5.61
N LEU A 145 -7.34 -14.32 6.27
CA LEU A 145 -6.55 -13.20 6.80
C LEU A 145 -5.88 -13.48 8.16
N ARG A 146 -5.74 -14.73 8.58
CA ARG A 146 -4.98 -15.08 9.79
C ARG A 146 -4.07 -16.26 9.52
#